data_AF-A0A7M5U9B4-F1
#
_entry.id   AF-A0A7M5U9B4-F1
#
_cell.length_a   1.000
_cell.length_b   1.000
_cell.length_c   1.000
_cell.angle_alpha   90.00
_cell.angle_beta   90.00
_cell.angle_gamma   90.00
#
_symmetry.space_group_name_H-M   'P 1'
#
loop_
_entity.id
_entity.type
_entity.pdbx_description
1 polymer ?
#
loop_
_entity_poly.entity_id
_entity_poly.type
_entity_poly.pdbx_seq_one_letter_code
_entity_poly.pdbx_strand_id
1 'polypeptide(L)'
;MSIKVCVLIIGDRNQWSDYRDFKSDLQQHVRGRINIEDVLDIAGIHGNNQSKAIGDYLTNRDAVILVCSKKLRQCIEDRRSEEFKLKGRSIKLDGGVLKDHLNVESIKNKTILVSLDSEDDSVDIVPAFLTDRPHFNAEDDNINDQIMSCLLAE
;
A
#
# COMPACT_ATOMS: atom_id res chain seq x y z
N MET A 1 11.02 -6.90 -20.08
CA MET A 1 10.32 -7.49 -18.92
C MET A 1 9.23 -6.52 -18.48
N SER A 2 8.10 -7.01 -17.97
CA SER A 2 7.04 -6.19 -17.38
C SER A 2 7.03 -6.47 -15.88
N ILE A 3 7.24 -5.46 -15.04
CA ILE A 3 7.15 -5.55 -13.58
C ILE A 3 5.68 -5.47 -13.17
N LYS A 4 5.21 -6.44 -12.37
CA LYS A 4 3.88 -6.48 -11.76
C LYS A 4 3.92 -5.86 -10.38
N VAL A 5 3.49 -4.61 -10.28
CA VAL A 5 3.43 -3.88 -9.00
C VAL A 5 2.02 -3.93 -8.44
N CYS A 6 1.91 -4.24 -7.15
CA CYS A 6 0.68 -4.10 -6.39
C CYS A 6 0.76 -2.84 -5.53
N VAL A 7 -0.19 -1.92 -5.70
CA VAL A 7 -0.30 -0.73 -4.85
C VAL A 7 -1.46 -0.93 -3.88
N LEU A 8 -1.13 -1.16 -2.61
CA LEU A 8 -2.06 -1.24 -1.49
C LEU A 8 -2.26 0.14 -0.91
N ILE A 9 -3.44 0.72 -1.14
CA ILE A 9 -3.76 2.04 -0.61
C ILE A 9 -5.01 1.94 0.25
N ILE A 10 -4.82 2.22 1.54
CA ILE A 10 -5.86 2.07 2.55
C ILE A 10 -5.90 3.37 3.38
N GLY A 11 -6.78 4.28 2.96
CA GLY A 11 -6.92 5.63 3.54
C GLY A 11 -8.38 6.04 3.76
N ASP A 12 -8.59 7.17 4.44
CA ASP A 12 -9.92 7.79 4.61
C ASP A 12 -10.35 8.52 3.31
N ARG A 13 -11.67 8.60 3.07
CA ARG A 13 -12.29 9.18 1.88
C ARG A 13 -11.87 10.64 1.63
N ASN A 14 -11.46 11.35 2.66
CA ASN A 14 -11.05 12.76 2.57
C ASN A 14 -9.63 12.93 1.98
N GLN A 15 -8.81 11.88 1.95
CA GLN A 15 -7.47 11.88 1.33
C GLN A 15 -7.50 11.28 -0.09
N TRP A 16 -8.70 11.10 -0.66
CA TRP A 16 -8.92 10.39 -1.91
C TRP A 16 -8.60 11.23 -3.17
N SER A 17 -8.66 12.56 -3.08
CA SER A 17 -8.19 13.46 -4.14
C SER A 17 -6.69 13.28 -4.35
N ASP A 18 -5.94 13.38 -3.26
CA ASP A 18 -4.47 13.32 -3.24
C ASP A 18 -3.99 11.92 -3.69
N TYR A 19 -4.77 10.89 -3.35
CA TYR A 19 -4.60 9.52 -3.85
C TYR A 19 -4.84 9.35 -5.36
N ARG A 20 -5.89 9.98 -5.90
CA ARG A 20 -6.26 9.79 -7.32
C ARG A 20 -5.19 10.43 -8.20
N ASP A 21 -4.64 11.54 -7.75
CA ASP A 21 -3.52 12.23 -8.37
C ASP A 21 -2.25 11.36 -8.22
N PHE A 22 -1.93 10.84 -7.02
CA PHE A 22 -0.81 9.90 -6.83
C PHE A 22 -0.85 8.68 -7.77
N LYS A 23 -2.00 8.01 -7.92
CA LYS A 23 -2.12 6.88 -8.86
C LYS A 23 -1.93 7.32 -10.31
N SER A 24 -2.57 8.42 -10.69
CA SER A 24 -2.56 8.90 -12.08
C SER A 24 -1.16 9.39 -12.46
N ASP A 25 -0.46 10.01 -11.51
CA ASP A 25 0.90 10.50 -11.64
C ASP A 25 1.89 9.32 -11.68
N LEU A 26 1.78 8.37 -10.74
CA LEU A 26 2.59 7.16 -10.77
C LEU A 26 2.40 6.39 -12.09
N GLN A 27 1.16 6.22 -12.57
CA GLN A 27 0.87 5.56 -13.85
C GLN A 27 1.37 6.35 -15.07
N GLN A 28 1.30 7.68 -15.05
CA GLN A 28 1.81 8.53 -16.13
C GLN A 28 3.33 8.54 -16.17
N HIS A 29 3.99 8.55 -15.02
CA HIS A 29 5.45 8.58 -14.88
C HIS A 29 6.10 7.25 -15.27
N VAL A 30 5.40 6.13 -15.07
CA VAL A 30 5.91 4.77 -15.38
C VAL A 30 5.44 4.19 -16.72
N ARG A 31 4.74 4.99 -17.54
CA ARG A 31 4.19 4.58 -18.84
C ARG A 31 5.27 3.92 -19.72
N GLY A 32 5.09 2.63 -20.01
CA GLY A 32 5.98 1.85 -20.88
C GLY A 32 7.06 1.02 -20.17
N ARG A 33 7.19 1.09 -18.83
CA ARG A 33 8.19 0.32 -18.06
C ARG A 33 7.59 -0.57 -16.97
N ILE A 34 6.47 -0.16 -16.38
CA ILE A 34 5.78 -0.91 -15.33
C ILE A 34 4.31 -1.05 -15.71
N ASN A 35 3.80 -2.28 -15.66
CA ASN A 35 2.37 -2.53 -15.77
C ASN A 35 1.79 -2.53 -14.35
N ILE A 36 1.23 -1.39 -13.93
CA ILE A 36 0.44 -1.33 -12.69
C ILE A 36 -0.89 -2.01 -12.98
N GLU A 37 -0.87 -3.35 -13.01
CA GLU A 37 -2.02 -4.20 -13.30
C GLU A 37 -3.09 -4.04 -12.21
N ASP A 38 -2.68 -3.84 -10.96
CA ASP A 38 -3.58 -3.87 -9.82
C ASP A 38 -3.20 -2.81 -8.77
N VAL A 39 -3.81 -1.63 -8.89
CA VAL A 39 -4.06 -0.82 -7.69
C VAL A 39 -5.19 -1.52 -6.98
N LEU A 40 -4.88 -2.22 -5.89
CA LEU A 40 -5.78 -3.16 -5.25
C LEU A 40 -7.05 -2.42 -4.80
N ASP A 41 -8.11 -2.65 -5.57
CA ASP A 41 -9.49 -2.42 -5.17
C ASP A 41 -9.83 -3.57 -4.20
N ILE A 42 -9.39 -3.46 -2.94
CA ILE A 42 -9.70 -4.46 -1.87
C ILE A 42 -11.23 -4.61 -1.70
N ALA A 43 -12.05 -3.80 -2.40
CA ALA A 43 -13.50 -3.89 -2.46
C ALA A 43 -14.05 -5.22 -3.01
N GLY A 44 -13.21 -6.06 -3.63
CA GLY A 44 -13.60 -7.39 -4.08
C GLY A 44 -13.47 -8.49 -3.02
N ILE A 45 -12.75 -8.26 -1.91
CA ILE A 45 -12.45 -9.30 -0.93
C ILE A 45 -13.55 -9.32 0.14
N HIS A 46 -14.62 -10.09 -0.09
CA HIS A 46 -15.72 -10.31 0.86
C HIS A 46 -15.68 -11.75 1.41
N GLY A 47 -15.86 -11.90 2.74
CA GLY A 47 -16.12 -13.19 3.40
C GLY A 47 -14.92 -13.93 3.99
N ASN A 48 -15.16 -15.17 4.46
CA ASN A 48 -14.23 -16.03 5.21
C ASN A 48 -12.90 -16.37 4.50
N ASN A 49 -12.71 -15.96 3.24
CA ASN A 49 -11.49 -16.20 2.45
C ASN A 49 -10.60 -14.96 2.30
N GLN A 50 -10.84 -13.90 3.07
CA GLN A 50 -10.08 -12.65 2.96
C GLN A 50 -8.57 -12.84 3.16
N SER A 51 -8.17 -13.65 4.11
CA SER A 51 -6.75 -13.95 4.35
C SER A 51 -6.09 -14.62 3.15
N LYS A 52 -6.73 -15.65 2.59
CA LYS A 52 -6.20 -16.35 1.41
C LYS A 52 -6.09 -15.41 0.20
N ALA A 53 -7.12 -14.58 -0.03
CA ALA A 53 -7.11 -13.63 -1.13
C ALA A 53 -5.97 -12.60 -0.99
N ILE A 54 -5.82 -11.95 0.17
CA ILE A 54 -4.74 -10.97 0.39
C ILE A 54 -3.36 -11.63 0.18
N GLY A 55 -3.15 -12.82 0.74
CA GLY A 55 -1.90 -13.57 0.56
C GLY A 55 -1.60 -13.93 -0.89
N ASP A 56 -2.58 -14.48 -1.62
CA ASP A 56 -2.43 -14.83 -3.04
C ASP A 56 -2.13 -13.58 -3.89
N TYR A 57 -2.78 -12.45 -3.58
CA TYR A 57 -2.55 -11.19 -4.28
C TYR A 57 -1.15 -10.63 -4.03
N LEU A 58 -0.66 -10.66 -2.80
CA LEU A 58 0.67 -10.15 -2.43
C LEU A 58 1.78 -11.06 -2.97
N THR A 59 1.58 -12.37 -2.93
CA THR A 59 2.60 -13.36 -3.32
C THR A 59 2.93 -13.28 -4.81
N ASN A 60 1.94 -13.07 -5.67
CA ASN A 60 2.09 -13.10 -7.15
C ASN A 60 2.62 -11.80 -7.78
N ARG A 61 3.19 -10.88 -6.98
CA ARG A 61 3.64 -9.55 -7.42
C ARG A 61 5.15 -9.44 -7.32
N ASP A 62 5.74 -8.64 -8.20
CA ASP A 62 7.17 -8.36 -8.16
C ASP A 62 7.48 -7.32 -7.08
N ALA A 63 6.56 -6.37 -6.85
CA ALA A 63 6.67 -5.40 -5.77
C ALA A 63 5.31 -5.05 -5.14
N VAL A 64 5.35 -4.57 -3.90
CA VAL A 64 4.21 -4.15 -3.11
C VAL A 64 4.46 -2.72 -2.62
N ILE A 65 3.67 -1.76 -3.05
CA ILE A 65 3.69 -0.39 -2.52
C ILE A 65 2.58 -0.30 -1.47
N LEU A 66 2.93 -0.14 -0.20
CA LEU A 66 2.00 0.05 0.90
C LEU A 66 1.90 1.54 1.25
N VAL A 67 0.77 2.14 0.93
CA VAL A 67 0.46 3.52 1.31
C VAL A 67 -0.14 3.52 2.71
N CYS A 68 0.64 3.99 3.66
CA CYS A 68 0.36 4.03 5.09
C CYS A 68 -0.41 5.31 5.44
N SER A 69 -1.56 5.13 6.09
CA SER A 69 -2.31 6.17 6.79
C SER A 69 -2.34 5.88 8.29
N LYS A 70 -2.59 6.90 9.14
CA LYS A 70 -2.69 6.71 10.60
C LYS A 70 -3.71 5.63 10.97
N LYS A 71 -4.83 5.60 10.27
CA LYS A 71 -5.89 4.59 10.45
C LYS A 71 -5.43 3.20 10.04
N LEU A 72 -4.70 3.06 8.92
CA LEU A 72 -4.14 1.77 8.50
C LEU A 72 -3.11 1.26 9.51
N ARG A 73 -2.20 2.13 9.97
CA ARG A 73 -1.24 1.76 11.03
C ARG A 73 -1.96 1.20 12.24
N GLN A 74 -2.93 1.93 12.78
CA GLN A 74 -3.68 1.48 13.95
C GLN A 74 -4.43 0.17 13.69
N CYS A 75 -5.04 0.01 12.51
CA CYS A 75 -5.69 -1.23 12.11
C CYS A 75 -4.72 -2.43 12.21
N ILE A 76 -3.52 -2.28 11.65
CA ILE A 76 -2.47 -3.31 11.62
C ILE A 76 -1.88 -3.55 13.02
N GLU A 77 -1.53 -2.50 13.75
CA GLU A 77 -0.87 -2.60 15.05
C GLU A 77 -1.79 -3.12 16.14
N ASP A 78 -3.04 -2.64 16.17
CA ASP A 78 -4.05 -3.11 17.11
C ASP A 78 -4.62 -4.48 16.71
N ARG A 79 -4.21 -5.01 15.54
CA ARG A 79 -4.75 -6.24 14.90
C ARG A 79 -6.28 -6.25 14.87
N ARG A 80 -6.88 -5.11 14.55
CA ARG A 80 -8.35 -4.93 14.54
C ARG A 80 -8.90 -4.90 13.13
N SER A 81 -10.17 -5.29 13.02
CA SER A 81 -10.94 -5.15 11.79
C SER A 81 -11.46 -3.71 11.66
N GLU A 82 -11.09 -3.02 10.58
CA GLU A 82 -11.50 -1.65 10.29
C GLU A 82 -12.24 -1.54 8.96
N GLU A 83 -13.15 -0.57 8.88
CA GLU A 83 -13.84 -0.22 7.63
C GLU A 83 -13.18 0.99 6.95
N PHE A 84 -12.80 0.83 5.69
CA PHE A 84 -12.22 1.85 4.83
C PHE A 84 -13.18 2.15 3.67
N LYS A 85 -13.24 3.40 3.22
CA LYS A 85 -14.08 3.80 2.08
C LYS A 85 -13.22 3.99 0.84
N LEU A 86 -13.40 3.13 -0.16
CA LEU A 86 -12.66 3.13 -1.42
C LEU A 86 -13.63 3.31 -2.59
N LYS A 87 -13.50 4.39 -3.38
CA LYS A 87 -14.39 4.68 -4.53
C LYS A 87 -15.90 4.60 -4.20
N GLY A 88 -16.28 5.02 -2.99
CA GLY A 88 -17.67 4.95 -2.52
C GLY A 88 -18.14 3.57 -2.07
N ARG A 89 -17.25 2.57 -2.00
CA ARG A 89 -17.50 1.24 -1.43
C ARG A 89 -16.84 1.12 -0.06
N SER A 90 -17.51 0.48 0.87
CA SER A 90 -16.94 0.13 2.17
C SER A 90 -16.19 -1.20 2.08
N ILE A 91 -14.97 -1.21 2.59
CA ILE A 91 -14.08 -2.37 2.63
C ILE A 91 -13.78 -2.64 4.08
N LYS A 92 -14.08 -3.84 4.56
CA LYS A 92 -13.61 -4.30 5.85
C LYS A 92 -12.25 -4.96 5.68
N LEU A 93 -11.24 -4.51 6.41
CA LEU A 93 -9.90 -5.08 6.42
C LEU A 93 -9.57 -5.56 7.83
N ASP A 94 -9.10 -6.79 7.94
CA ASP A 94 -8.51 -7.27 9.18
C ASP A 94 -7.02 -6.96 9.23
N GLY A 95 -6.61 -6.06 10.13
CA GLY A 95 -5.22 -5.65 10.25
C GLY A 95 -4.29 -6.75 10.76
N GLY A 96 -4.80 -7.72 11.54
CA GLY A 96 -4.03 -8.88 11.96
C GLY A 96 -3.68 -9.78 10.78
N VAL A 97 -4.66 -10.04 9.91
CA VAL A 97 -4.44 -10.79 8.66
C VAL A 97 -3.44 -10.07 7.76
N LEU A 98 -3.59 -8.76 7.56
CA LEU A 98 -2.66 -7.99 6.73
C LEU A 98 -1.23 -8.01 7.31
N LYS A 99 -1.09 -7.86 8.64
CA LYS A 99 0.19 -7.95 9.34
C LYS A 99 0.88 -9.29 9.09
N ASP A 100 0.14 -10.39 9.23
CA ASP A 100 0.67 -11.74 9.07
C ASP A 100 1.20 -11.96 7.63
N HIS A 101 0.50 -11.45 6.60
CA HIS A 101 0.97 -11.54 5.21
C HIS A 101 2.15 -10.63 4.89
N LEU A 102 2.14 -9.38 5.37
CA LEU A 102 3.25 -8.45 5.15
C LEU A 102 4.54 -8.89 5.85
N ASN A 103 4.44 -9.72 6.90
CA ASN A 103 5.58 -10.27 7.63
C ASN A 103 6.16 -11.53 6.99
N VAL A 104 5.55 -12.09 5.94
CA VAL A 104 6.14 -13.18 5.15
C VAL A 104 7.37 -12.63 4.43
N GLU A 105 8.53 -13.29 4.58
CA GLU A 105 9.83 -12.79 4.11
C GLU A 105 9.83 -12.41 2.62
N SER A 106 9.23 -13.22 1.76
CA SER A 106 9.12 -12.96 0.31
C SER A 106 8.24 -11.75 -0.03
N ILE A 107 7.32 -11.36 0.86
CA ILE A 107 6.50 -10.15 0.73
C ILE A 107 7.24 -8.97 1.35
N LYS A 108 7.83 -9.18 2.52
CA LYS A 108 8.59 -8.17 3.26
C LYS A 108 9.72 -7.58 2.41
N ASN A 109 10.45 -8.40 1.66
CA ASN A 109 11.59 -7.92 0.86
C ASN A 109 11.19 -7.06 -0.35
N LYS A 110 9.99 -7.26 -0.89
CA LYS A 110 9.49 -6.51 -2.05
C LYS A 110 8.52 -5.38 -1.67
N THR A 111 8.41 -5.05 -0.38
CA THR A 111 7.50 -4.01 0.12
C THR A 111 8.20 -2.65 0.18
N ILE A 112 7.62 -1.66 -0.50
CA ILE A 112 7.97 -0.24 -0.46
C ILE A 112 6.88 0.48 0.32
N LEU A 113 7.26 1.37 1.23
CA LEU A 113 6.34 2.14 2.06
C LEU A 113 6.20 3.57 1.55
N VAL A 114 4.99 4.08 1.61
CA VAL A 114 4.69 5.49 1.33
C VAL A 114 3.80 6.01 2.45
N SER A 115 4.21 7.05 3.17
CA SER A 115 3.34 7.70 4.16
C SER A 115 2.52 8.81 3.52
N LEU A 116 1.21 8.83 3.76
CA LEU A 116 0.37 10.01 3.54
C LEU A 116 0.56 10.94 4.73
N ASP A 117 0.83 12.21 4.46
CA ASP A 117 1.24 13.20 5.46
C ASP A 117 0.46 13.12 6.79
N SER A 118 1.17 13.27 7.90
CA SER A 118 0.54 13.50 9.20
C SER A 118 0.55 14.99 9.47
N GLU A 119 -0.62 15.56 9.72
CA GLU A 119 -0.76 16.91 10.31
C GLU A 119 -0.04 17.07 11.69
N ASP A 120 0.66 16.04 12.16
CA ASP A 120 1.30 15.92 13.45
C ASP A 120 2.62 15.12 13.30
N ASP A 121 3.73 15.84 13.09
CA ASP A 121 5.10 15.34 12.85
C ASP A 121 5.65 14.36 13.91
N SER A 122 4.89 14.11 14.98
CA SER A 122 5.32 13.32 16.13
C SER A 122 4.96 11.83 16.06
N VAL A 123 4.17 11.40 15.07
CA VAL A 123 3.61 10.04 15.02
C VAL A 123 4.00 9.32 13.73
N ASP A 124 4.92 8.36 13.84
CA ASP A 124 5.23 7.44 12.73
C ASP A 124 3.95 6.84 12.15
N ILE A 125 3.71 7.04 10.86
CA ILE A 125 2.52 6.54 10.16
C ILE A 125 2.75 5.10 9.67
N VAL A 126 4.00 4.64 9.73
CA VAL A 126 4.42 3.30 9.31
C VAL A 126 4.25 2.30 10.47
N PRO A 127 3.75 1.08 10.21
CA PRO A 127 3.78 0.00 11.19
C PRO A 127 5.22 -0.35 11.59
N ALA A 128 5.48 -0.49 12.90
CA ALA A 128 6.81 -0.64 13.47
C ALA A 128 7.63 -1.79 12.86
N PHE A 129 6.98 -2.90 12.50
CA PHE A 129 7.63 -4.08 11.91
C PHE A 129 8.07 -3.90 10.44
N LEU A 130 7.71 -2.78 9.81
CA LEU A 130 8.08 -2.42 8.44
C LEU A 130 9.07 -1.24 8.37
N THR A 131 9.52 -0.70 9.51
CA THR A 131 10.43 0.46 9.55
C THR A 131 11.81 0.21 8.92
N ASP A 132 12.16 -1.04 8.68
CA ASP A 132 13.40 -1.47 8.02
C ASP A 132 13.29 -1.50 6.47
N ARG A 133 12.19 -0.99 5.91
CA ARG A 133 11.88 -1.01 4.48
C ARG A 133 12.11 0.37 3.83
N PRO A 134 12.32 0.43 2.50
CA PRO A 134 12.31 1.70 1.77
C PRO A 134 11.01 2.46 2.07
N HIS A 135 11.13 3.69 2.57
CA HIS A 135 10.02 4.51 3.01
C HIS A 135 10.17 5.93 2.47
N PHE A 136 9.09 6.42 1.87
CA PHE A 136 9.01 7.73 1.22
C PHE A 136 7.81 8.53 1.71
N ASN A 137 7.89 9.86 1.65
CA ASN A 137 6.77 10.74 1.93
C ASN A 137 5.99 11.04 0.65
N ALA A 138 4.67 10.85 0.66
CA ALA A 138 3.79 11.14 -0.48
C ALA A 138 3.85 12.61 -0.95
N GLU A 139 4.25 13.54 -0.09
CA GLU A 139 4.42 14.95 -0.43
C GLU A 139 5.75 15.29 -1.12
N ASP A 140 6.71 14.36 -1.15
CA ASP A 140 7.98 14.60 -1.82
C ASP A 140 7.76 14.76 -3.33
N ASP A 141 8.13 15.93 -3.89
CA ASP A 141 8.00 16.26 -5.31
C ASP A 141 8.67 15.23 -6.26
N ASN A 142 9.59 14.43 -5.74
CA ASN A 142 10.31 13.39 -6.49
C ASN A 142 9.97 11.96 -6.05
N ILE A 143 8.90 11.73 -5.29
CA ILE A 143 8.53 10.39 -4.78
C ILE A 143 8.43 9.35 -5.91
N ASN A 144 7.92 9.74 -7.08
CA ASN A 144 7.81 8.85 -8.22
C ASN A 144 9.19 8.34 -8.69
N ASP A 145 10.20 9.21 -8.71
CA ASP A 145 11.58 8.83 -9.08
C ASP A 145 12.23 7.95 -8.00
N GLN A 146 11.93 8.22 -6.72
CA GLN A 146 12.40 7.41 -5.59
C GLN A 146 11.82 5.99 -5.64
N ILE A 147 10.50 5.86 -5.78
CA ILE A 147 9.81 4.56 -5.93
C ILE A 147 10.36 3.81 -7.15
N MET A 148 10.55 4.52 -8.27
CA MET A 148 11.12 3.91 -9.48
C MET A 148 12.54 3.41 -9.30
N SER A 149 13.37 4.15 -8.58
CA SER A 149 14.73 3.73 -8.28
C SER A 149 14.73 2.43 -7.47
N CYS A 150 13.80 2.25 -6.54
CA CYS A 150 13.62 0.98 -5.83
C CYS A 150 13.14 -0.14 -6.75
N LEU A 151 12.13 0.11 -7.59
CA LEU A 151 11.54 -0.91 -8.46
C LEU A 151 12.51 -1.40 -9.56
N LEU A 152 13.52 -0.61 -9.92
CA LEU A 152 14.51 -0.92 -10.95
C LEU A 152 15.86 -1.37 -10.40
N ALA A 153 16.08 -1.27 -9.09
CA ALA A 153 17.32 -1.71 -8.44
C ALA A 153 17.38 -3.23 -8.24
N GLU A 154 16.26 -3.93 -8.44
CA GLU A 154 16.14 -5.39 -8.51
C GLU A 154 16.07 -5.90 -9.96
#